data_AF-A0A2S8GF52-F1
#
_entry.id   AF-A0A2S8GF52-F1
#
_cell.length_a   1.000
_cell.length_b   1.000
_cell.length_c   1.000
_cell.angle_alpha   90.00
_cell.angle_beta   90.00
_cell.angle_gamma   90.00
#
_symmetry.space_group_name_H-M   'P 1'
#
loop_
_entity.id
_entity.type
_entity.pdbx_description
1 polymer ?
#
loop_
_entity_poly.entity_id
_entity_poly.type
_entity_poly.pdbx_seq_one_letter_code
_entity_poly.pdbx_strand_id
1 'polypeptide(L)'
;MSKIAANPRNALPTNFFVAVQVVLLTILITGVAWAVARDQRQSVPSLPHLRNTADRVLPQYDLPELITDDQLRTVLVRLRPRFRHQEPKINHVDHALRCWGADAKFADPECLSGAEMRQMLTDMSVFREYWGETSRELITPGESGWEVRTQQGAETSSHTDHTLATLAEIGTPLDFEIKTKRTSLTMRDLLVGALRDFRLNQQEYEWTTIAAATFAADDSAWVSREGERITFDQLAQRLMRQQWVQGVCYGNHRLFTLAALLRLDEQVGLFEDSATRDEILAHLTEATRRLVDSQSDAGYWDQNWYDAARDPVDEGLADPLSRRLLATGHALEWWAISPEQVQPPRETKIRAGQWLATEVEKMSDDVIRDNYTFLSHVGRALALWRGALPAQQWQRLECDQAWQSQAPTSGDSDAAPSSK
;
A
#
# COMPACT_ATOMS: atom_id res chain seq x y z
N MET A 1 -80.93 -24.02 19.48
CA MET A 1 -79.69 -23.75 18.69
C MET A 1 -78.50 -23.79 19.64
N SER A 2 -77.42 -24.42 19.17
CA SER A 2 -76.27 -25.00 19.87
C SER A 2 -75.66 -24.19 21.03
N LYS A 3 -75.47 -24.84 22.19
CA LYS A 3 -74.56 -24.40 23.26
C LYS A 3 -73.14 -24.82 22.89
N ILE A 4 -72.28 -23.85 22.59
CA ILE A 4 -70.85 -24.07 22.37
C ILE A 4 -70.20 -24.40 23.73
N ALA A 5 -69.73 -25.64 23.87
CA ALA A 5 -68.95 -26.06 25.03
C ALA A 5 -67.56 -25.42 24.97
N ALA A 6 -67.20 -24.66 26.01
CA ALA A 6 -65.86 -24.10 26.16
C ALA A 6 -64.88 -25.23 26.50
N ASN A 7 -63.92 -25.45 25.61
CA ASN A 7 -62.85 -26.43 25.77
C ASN A 7 -61.89 -25.95 26.88
N PRO A 8 -61.60 -26.73 27.92
CA PRO A 8 -60.65 -26.32 28.95
C PRO A 8 -59.26 -26.22 28.31
N ARG A 9 -58.69 -25.01 28.31
CA ARG A 9 -57.29 -24.80 27.95
C ARG A 9 -56.45 -25.55 28.97
N ASN A 10 -55.82 -26.65 28.53
CA ASN A 10 -54.80 -27.37 29.29
C ASN A 10 -53.61 -26.41 29.53
N ALA A 11 -53.66 -25.68 30.64
CA ALA A 11 -52.52 -24.91 31.11
C ALA A 11 -51.43 -25.92 31.47
N LEU A 12 -50.26 -25.77 30.86
CA LEU A 12 -49.09 -26.57 31.21
C LEU A 12 -48.85 -26.44 32.72
N PRO A 13 -48.58 -27.55 33.43
CA PRO A 13 -48.33 -27.50 34.87
C PRO A 13 -47.18 -26.52 35.16
N THR A 14 -47.32 -25.67 36.17
CA THR A 14 -46.30 -24.67 36.55
C THR A 14 -44.91 -25.29 36.70
N ASN A 15 -44.84 -26.52 37.22
CA ASN A 15 -43.60 -27.28 37.37
C ASN A 15 -42.94 -27.63 36.03
N PHE A 16 -43.73 -27.91 34.99
CA PHE A 16 -43.22 -28.14 33.64
C PHE A 16 -42.67 -26.86 33.01
N PHE A 17 -43.38 -25.74 33.19
CA PHE A 17 -42.90 -24.44 32.71
C PHE A 17 -41.57 -24.04 33.39
N VAL A 18 -41.47 -24.19 34.71
CA VAL A 18 -40.23 -23.92 35.46
C VAL A 18 -39.09 -24.84 35.01
N ALA A 19 -39.36 -26.14 34.80
CA ALA A 19 -38.36 -27.09 34.31
C ALA A 19 -37.82 -26.69 32.93
N VAL A 20 -38.70 -26.29 32.00
CA VAL A 20 -38.30 -25.82 30.67
C VAL A 20 -37.43 -24.55 30.77
N GLN A 21 -37.80 -23.59 31.63
CA GLN A 21 -37.01 -22.37 31.83
C GLN A 21 -35.61 -22.69 32.39
N VAL A 22 -35.49 -23.60 33.35
CA VAL A 22 -34.19 -24.01 33.91
C VAL A 22 -33.32 -24.70 32.86
N VAL A 23 -33.91 -25.55 32.01
CA VAL A 23 -33.18 -26.22 30.92
C VAL A 23 -32.68 -25.20 29.90
N LEU A 24 -33.53 -24.27 29.45
CA LEU A 24 -33.14 -23.22 28.50
C LEU A 24 -32.04 -22.32 29.07
N LEU A 25 -32.15 -21.92 30.34
CA LEU A 25 -31.14 -21.11 31.01
C LEU A 25 -29.82 -21.86 31.13
N THR A 26 -29.86 -23.15 31.44
CA THR A 26 -28.66 -23.99 31.56
C THR A 26 -27.98 -24.15 30.21
N ILE A 27 -28.75 -24.39 29.12
CA ILE A 27 -28.22 -24.45 27.75
C ILE A 27 -27.58 -23.12 27.35
N LEU A 28 -28.23 -22.00 27.66
CA LEU A 28 -27.68 -20.67 27.37
C LEU A 28 -26.37 -20.42 28.15
N ILE A 29 -26.35 -20.68 29.46
CA ILE A 29 -25.17 -20.46 30.30
C ILE A 29 -24.02 -21.37 29.88
N THR A 30 -24.28 -22.66 29.65
CA THR A 30 -23.25 -23.61 29.20
C THR A 30 -22.77 -23.30 27.79
N GLY A 31 -23.67 -22.88 26.89
CA GLY A 31 -23.31 -22.42 25.54
C GLY A 31 -22.43 -21.17 25.56
N VAL A 32 -22.78 -20.17 26.37
CA VAL A 32 -21.97 -18.94 26.55
C VAL A 32 -20.63 -19.28 27.21
N ALA A 33 -20.62 -20.09 28.28
CA ALA A 33 -19.38 -20.47 28.95
C ALA A 33 -18.46 -21.29 28.03
N TRP A 34 -19.01 -22.17 27.20
CA TRP A 34 -18.24 -22.92 26.19
C TRP A 34 -17.71 -22.00 25.09
N ALA A 35 -18.52 -21.06 24.59
CA ALA A 35 -18.08 -20.07 23.62
C ALA A 35 -16.95 -19.20 24.17
N VAL A 36 -17.08 -18.69 25.41
CA VAL A 36 -16.04 -17.91 26.09
C VAL A 36 -14.79 -18.73 26.34
N ALA A 37 -14.90 -19.99 26.79
CA ALA A 37 -13.74 -20.85 27.02
C ALA A 37 -13.03 -21.25 25.72
N ARG A 38 -13.77 -21.38 24.61
CA ARG A 38 -13.22 -21.61 23.27
C ARG A 38 -12.49 -20.36 22.78
N ASP A 39 -13.11 -19.19 22.92
CA ASP A 39 -12.54 -17.89 22.57
C ASP A 39 -11.25 -17.60 23.35
N GLN A 40 -11.26 -17.83 24.68
CA GLN A 40 -10.06 -17.69 25.52
C GLN A 40 -8.91 -18.65 25.18
N ARG A 41 -9.23 -19.85 24.65
CA ARG A 41 -8.20 -20.78 24.16
C ARG A 41 -7.64 -20.35 22.81
N GLN A 42 -8.45 -19.66 22.00
CA GLN A 42 -8.04 -19.08 20.73
C GLN A 42 -7.34 -17.72 20.90
N SER A 43 -7.50 -17.06 22.05
CA SER A 43 -6.89 -15.77 22.37
C SER A 43 -5.47 -15.86 22.95
N VAL A 44 -4.81 -17.02 22.87
CA VAL A 44 -3.37 -17.11 23.18
C VAL A 44 -2.65 -16.32 22.08
N PRO A 45 -1.84 -15.30 22.41
CA PRO A 45 -1.14 -14.50 21.41
C PRO A 45 -0.34 -15.40 20.46
N SER A 46 -0.83 -15.53 19.23
CA SER A 46 -0.17 -16.25 18.15
C SER A 46 0.16 -15.26 17.05
N LEU A 47 1.30 -15.48 16.40
CA LEU A 47 1.69 -14.81 15.18
C LEU A 47 1.29 -15.69 13.99
N PRO A 48 1.05 -15.13 12.80
CA PRO A 48 0.85 -15.95 11.62
C PRO A 48 2.18 -16.65 11.29
N HIS A 49 2.10 -17.74 10.52
CA HIS A 49 3.28 -18.39 9.96
C HIS A 49 3.90 -17.47 8.91
N LEU A 50 5.13 -17.03 9.21
CA LEU A 50 5.87 -16.09 8.39
C LEU A 50 7.13 -16.73 7.82
N ARG A 51 7.29 -16.67 6.50
CA ARG A 51 8.52 -17.06 5.79
C ARG A 51 9.49 -15.89 5.70
N ASN A 52 10.78 -16.20 5.54
CA ASN A 52 11.82 -15.17 5.53
C ASN A 52 11.79 -14.29 4.26
N THR A 53 11.49 -14.90 3.12
CA THR A 53 11.47 -14.22 1.82
C THR A 53 10.08 -13.67 1.54
N ALA A 54 10.01 -12.41 1.17
CA ALA A 54 8.80 -11.75 0.70
C ALA A 54 8.41 -12.26 -0.69
N ASP A 55 7.15 -12.62 -0.90
CA ASP A 55 6.62 -12.82 -2.25
C ASP A 55 6.53 -11.50 -3.00
N ARG A 56 6.61 -11.60 -4.33
CA ARG A 56 6.61 -10.43 -5.21
C ARG A 56 5.34 -10.42 -6.03
N VAL A 57 4.62 -9.30 -5.99
CA VAL A 57 3.53 -9.03 -6.93
C VAL A 57 4.12 -8.34 -8.15
N LEU A 58 4.19 -9.07 -9.26
CA LEU A 58 4.73 -8.61 -10.53
C LEU A 58 3.60 -8.15 -11.49
N PRO A 59 3.89 -7.24 -12.44
CA PRO A 59 2.91 -6.83 -13.44
C PRO A 59 2.42 -8.01 -14.29
N GLN A 60 1.16 -7.95 -14.73
CA GLN A 60 0.54 -9.01 -15.53
C GLN A 60 0.46 -8.68 -17.04
N TYR A 61 0.72 -7.44 -17.42
CA TYR A 61 0.39 -6.92 -18.75
C TYR A 61 1.58 -6.21 -19.39
N ASP A 62 1.59 -6.22 -20.72
CA ASP A 62 2.46 -5.36 -21.53
C ASP A 62 1.62 -4.70 -22.64
N LEU A 63 1.43 -3.38 -22.55
CA LEU A 63 0.57 -2.59 -23.43
C LEU A 63 1.34 -1.39 -24.02
N PRO A 64 2.15 -1.59 -25.09
CA PRO A 64 2.96 -0.53 -25.70
C PRO A 64 2.16 0.69 -26.19
N GLU A 65 0.87 0.54 -26.48
CA GLU A 65 0.02 1.63 -26.95
C GLU A 65 -0.44 2.56 -25.82
N LEU A 66 -0.30 2.11 -24.55
CA LEU A 66 -0.56 2.96 -23.39
C LEU A 66 0.57 3.98 -23.20
N ILE A 67 1.81 3.54 -23.39
CA ILE A 67 3.02 4.35 -23.24
C ILE A 67 4.12 3.78 -24.15
N THR A 68 4.66 4.59 -25.05
CA THR A 68 5.77 4.14 -25.90
C THR A 68 7.06 4.05 -25.09
N ASP A 69 8.06 3.33 -25.60
CA ASP A 69 9.37 3.22 -24.94
C ASP A 69 10.07 4.58 -24.79
N ASP A 70 9.93 5.47 -25.77
CA ASP A 70 10.49 6.83 -25.69
C ASP A 70 9.77 7.69 -24.65
N GLN A 71 8.42 7.61 -24.59
CA GLN A 71 7.65 8.31 -23.56
C GLN A 71 8.00 7.78 -22.17
N LEU A 72 8.07 6.45 -21.99
CA LEU A 72 8.43 5.84 -20.71
C LEU A 72 9.85 6.22 -20.31
N ARG A 73 10.82 6.20 -21.23
CA ARG A 73 12.19 6.64 -20.96
C ARG A 73 12.21 8.09 -20.46
N THR A 74 11.51 8.99 -21.14
CA THR A 74 11.39 10.40 -20.73
C THR A 74 10.81 10.53 -19.32
N VAL A 75 9.69 9.84 -19.04
CA VAL A 75 9.08 9.84 -17.70
C VAL A 75 10.06 9.34 -16.65
N LEU A 76 10.69 8.18 -16.86
CA LEU A 76 11.59 7.58 -15.88
C LEU A 76 12.82 8.47 -15.62
N VAL A 77 13.42 9.04 -16.66
CA VAL A 77 14.54 9.99 -16.52
C VAL A 77 14.10 11.20 -15.70
N ARG A 78 12.92 11.78 -15.96
CA ARG A 78 12.41 12.93 -15.21
C ARG A 78 12.12 12.60 -13.74
N LEU A 79 11.70 11.38 -13.43
CA LEU A 79 11.27 10.95 -12.09
C LEU A 79 12.36 10.23 -11.26
N ARG A 80 13.61 10.24 -11.71
CA ARG A 80 14.75 9.68 -10.96
C ARG A 80 14.92 10.36 -9.58
N PRO A 81 15.31 9.61 -8.52
CA PRO A 81 15.24 10.09 -7.13
C PRO A 81 16.44 10.96 -6.75
N ARG A 82 16.46 12.22 -7.20
CA ARG A 82 17.52 13.23 -6.92
C ARG A 82 17.50 13.71 -5.46
N PHE A 83 17.78 12.81 -4.52
CA PHE A 83 17.68 13.02 -3.06
C PHE A 83 19.02 12.99 -2.33
N ARG A 84 20.14 13.04 -3.05
CA ARG A 84 21.47 13.16 -2.43
C ARG A 84 21.73 14.60 -1.99
N HIS A 85 21.00 15.03 -0.99
CA HIS A 85 21.15 16.31 -0.31
C HIS A 85 20.83 16.14 1.19
N GLN A 86 21.08 17.16 2.00
CA GLN A 86 20.73 17.12 3.43
C GLN A 86 19.20 17.12 3.61
N GLU A 87 18.72 16.45 4.66
CA GLU A 87 17.31 16.40 5.07
C GLU A 87 16.31 16.01 3.95
N PRO A 88 16.55 14.93 3.16
CA PRO A 88 15.59 14.48 2.17
C PRO A 88 14.34 13.96 2.88
N LYS A 89 13.16 14.47 2.49
CA LYS A 89 11.88 14.05 3.09
C LYS A 89 11.77 12.53 3.08
N ILE A 90 11.61 11.90 4.25
CA ILE A 90 11.51 10.44 4.37
C ILE A 90 10.34 9.89 3.57
N ASN A 91 9.23 10.62 3.50
CA ASN A 91 8.11 10.27 2.63
C ASN A 91 8.53 10.14 1.15
N HIS A 92 9.44 10.98 0.63
CA HIS A 92 9.92 10.86 -0.74
C HIS A 92 10.84 9.65 -0.92
N VAL A 93 11.67 9.36 0.09
CA VAL A 93 12.58 8.21 0.11
C VAL A 93 11.80 6.89 0.15
N ASP A 94 10.78 6.78 1.00
CA ASP A 94 9.85 5.65 1.03
C ASP A 94 9.23 5.41 -0.36
N HIS A 95 8.64 6.45 -0.95
CA HIS A 95 7.96 6.38 -2.25
C HIS A 95 8.93 6.04 -3.40
N ALA A 96 10.13 6.63 -3.42
CA ALA A 96 11.15 6.29 -4.39
C ALA A 96 11.62 4.84 -4.23
N LEU A 97 11.89 4.39 -3.01
CA LEU A 97 12.32 3.02 -2.76
C LEU A 97 11.23 2.03 -3.18
N ARG A 98 9.97 2.29 -2.83
CA ARG A 98 8.82 1.49 -3.26
C ARG A 98 8.72 1.46 -4.79
N CYS A 99 8.90 2.60 -5.46
CA CYS A 99 8.87 2.72 -6.92
C CYS A 99 9.98 1.90 -7.59
N TRP A 100 11.24 2.20 -7.24
CA TRP A 100 12.42 1.74 -7.94
C TRP A 100 12.94 0.38 -7.46
N GLY A 101 12.72 0.04 -6.19
CA GLY A 101 13.23 -1.18 -5.56
C GLY A 101 14.68 -1.05 -5.07
N ALA A 102 15.12 -2.02 -4.27
CA ALA A 102 16.41 -2.00 -3.60
C ALA A 102 17.63 -2.09 -4.54
N ASP A 103 17.46 -2.67 -5.73
CA ASP A 103 18.55 -2.90 -6.69
C ASP A 103 18.72 -1.76 -7.71
N ALA A 104 17.92 -0.70 -7.61
CA ALA A 104 17.97 0.43 -8.52
C ALA A 104 19.31 1.17 -8.43
N LYS A 105 19.88 1.49 -9.59
CA LYS A 105 21.14 2.23 -9.73
C LYS A 105 20.95 3.31 -10.80
N PHE A 106 21.56 4.46 -10.56
CA PHE A 106 21.47 5.63 -11.42
C PHE A 106 22.87 6.21 -11.63
N ALA A 107 23.19 6.65 -12.84
CA ALA A 107 24.44 7.35 -13.15
C ALA A 107 24.43 8.82 -12.70
N ASP A 108 23.25 9.40 -12.47
CA ASP A 108 23.11 10.76 -11.93
C ASP A 108 23.65 10.81 -10.49
N PRO A 109 24.71 11.60 -10.20
CA PRO A 109 25.31 11.66 -8.88
C PRO A 109 24.39 12.24 -7.81
N GLU A 110 23.36 13.00 -8.19
CA GLU A 110 22.38 13.53 -7.25
C GLU A 110 21.34 12.49 -6.84
N CYS A 111 21.28 11.35 -7.53
CA CYS A 111 20.35 10.28 -7.19
C CYS A 111 20.85 9.41 -6.05
N LEU A 112 19.92 8.99 -5.19
CA LEU A 112 20.15 7.86 -4.28
C LEU A 112 19.85 6.55 -5.02
N SER A 113 20.73 5.56 -4.86
CA SER A 113 20.44 4.19 -5.28
C SER A 113 19.39 3.54 -4.37
N GLY A 114 18.77 2.45 -4.84
CA GLY A 114 17.84 1.66 -4.04
C GLY A 114 18.46 1.15 -2.73
N ALA A 115 19.73 0.77 -2.76
CA ALA A 115 20.46 0.30 -1.59
C ALA A 115 20.67 1.43 -0.56
N GLU A 116 21.03 2.64 -1.01
CA GLU A 116 21.19 3.81 -0.14
C GLU A 116 19.85 4.26 0.45
N MET A 117 18.78 4.27 -0.35
CA MET A 117 17.44 4.58 0.15
C MET A 117 16.98 3.57 1.21
N ARG A 118 17.19 2.26 0.99
CA ARG A 118 16.90 1.25 2.01
C ARG A 118 17.74 1.46 3.27
N GLN A 119 19.05 1.69 3.12
CA GLN A 119 19.94 1.94 4.27
C GLN A 119 19.51 3.17 5.07
N MET A 120 19.08 4.25 4.42
CA MET A 120 18.57 5.44 5.12
C MET A 120 17.36 5.12 6.00
N LEU A 121 16.52 4.17 5.59
CA LEU A 121 15.33 3.75 6.34
C LEU A 121 15.62 2.69 7.40
N THR A 122 16.72 1.92 7.27
CA THR A 122 17.02 0.76 8.14
C THR A 122 18.27 0.92 9.01
N ASP A 123 19.14 1.90 8.75
CA ASP A 123 20.34 2.15 9.54
C ASP A 123 20.31 3.58 10.10
N MET A 124 20.08 3.69 11.40
CA MET A 124 19.94 4.98 12.05
C MET A 124 21.27 5.76 12.11
N SER A 125 22.42 5.13 11.86
CA SER A 125 23.68 5.86 11.67
C SER A 125 23.66 6.64 10.36
N VAL A 126 23.28 5.98 9.26
CA VAL A 126 23.09 6.62 7.95
C VAL A 126 21.99 7.68 8.01
N PHE A 127 20.85 7.41 8.65
CA PHE A 127 19.80 8.42 8.85
C PHE A 127 20.34 9.71 9.48
N ARG A 128 21.22 9.62 10.49
CA ARG A 128 21.83 10.77 11.17
C ARG A 128 22.84 11.52 10.31
N GLU A 129 23.45 10.89 9.31
CA GLU A 129 24.31 11.60 8.34
C GLU A 129 23.52 12.62 7.50
N TYR A 130 22.22 12.37 7.30
CA TYR A 130 21.31 13.24 6.53
C TYR A 130 20.51 14.22 7.40
N TRP A 131 20.19 13.84 8.63
CA TRP A 131 19.29 14.61 9.52
C TRP A 131 19.98 15.16 10.77
N GLY A 132 21.26 14.86 10.97
CA GLY A 132 22.05 15.31 12.12
C GLY A 132 21.91 14.46 13.39
N GLU A 133 22.91 14.55 14.26
CA GLU A 133 23.04 13.75 15.49
C GLU A 133 21.95 14.00 16.54
N THR A 134 21.31 15.17 16.49
CA THR A 134 20.24 15.56 17.42
C THR A 134 18.87 15.07 16.99
N SER A 135 18.73 14.60 15.74
CA SER A 135 17.46 14.11 15.23
C SER A 135 17.09 12.80 15.88
N ARG A 136 15.82 12.69 16.28
CA ARG A 136 15.28 11.47 16.86
C ARG A 136 15.22 10.39 15.77
N GLU A 137 15.67 9.18 16.10
CA GLU A 137 15.72 8.04 15.17
C GLU A 137 14.35 7.79 14.52
N LEU A 138 14.35 7.42 13.24
CA LEU A 138 13.14 7.05 12.49
C LEU A 138 12.47 5.81 13.11
N ILE A 139 13.27 4.82 13.53
CA ILE A 139 12.78 3.60 14.17
C ILE A 139 12.98 3.72 15.67
N THR A 140 11.91 3.55 16.44
CA THR A 140 11.94 3.68 17.91
C THR A 140 11.21 2.52 18.60
N PRO A 141 11.50 2.26 19.89
CA PRO A 141 10.67 1.35 20.67
C PRO A 141 9.24 1.85 20.78
N GLY A 142 8.27 0.97 20.53
CA GLY A 142 6.83 1.18 20.74
C GLY A 142 6.28 0.28 21.85
N GLU A 143 4.97 0.31 22.09
CA GLU A 143 4.33 -0.46 23.18
C GLU A 143 4.39 -1.98 22.95
N SER A 144 4.30 -2.42 21.69
CA SER A 144 4.21 -3.83 21.30
C SER A 144 5.47 -4.38 20.63
N GLY A 145 6.54 -3.57 20.58
CA GLY A 145 7.80 -3.92 19.90
C GLY A 145 8.53 -2.68 19.38
N TRP A 146 8.85 -2.69 18.09
CA TRP A 146 9.47 -1.57 17.38
C TRP A 146 8.48 -0.96 16.41
N GLU A 147 8.59 0.34 16.20
CA GLU A 147 7.73 1.11 15.30
C GLU A 147 8.55 2.11 14.48
N VAL A 148 7.99 2.50 13.33
CA VAL A 148 8.49 3.62 12.53
C VAL A 148 7.75 4.87 12.98
N ARG A 149 8.46 5.95 13.28
CA ARG A 149 7.85 7.25 13.58
C ARG A 149 7.14 7.77 12.34
N THR A 150 5.94 8.31 12.55
CA THR A 150 5.10 8.86 11.49
C THR A 150 4.59 10.25 11.84
N GLN A 151 4.26 11.04 10.80
CA GLN A 151 3.50 12.30 10.89
C GLN A 151 4.08 13.36 11.85
N GLN A 152 5.40 13.36 12.06
CA GLN A 152 6.10 14.26 12.98
C GLN A 152 7.16 15.12 12.29
N GLY A 153 6.96 15.45 11.01
CA GLY A 153 7.89 16.24 10.23
C GLY A 153 8.48 15.47 9.05
N ALA A 154 9.38 16.12 8.33
CA ALA A 154 9.97 15.60 7.12
C ALA A 154 10.92 14.41 7.37
N GLU A 155 11.37 14.23 8.60
CA GLU A 155 12.24 13.14 9.04
C GLU A 155 11.48 11.85 9.43
N THR A 156 10.17 11.81 9.19
CA THR A 156 9.29 10.69 9.55
C THR A 156 8.48 10.19 8.36
N SER A 157 7.97 8.95 8.46
CA SER A 157 7.07 8.44 7.43
C SER A 157 5.72 9.17 7.48
N SER A 158 5.03 9.25 6.34
CA SER A 158 3.74 9.94 6.21
C SER A 158 2.57 9.14 6.80
N HIS A 159 2.71 7.81 6.83
CA HIS A 159 1.61 6.88 7.07
C HIS A 159 2.07 5.75 8.00
N THR A 160 1.15 5.26 8.82
CA THR A 160 1.41 4.11 9.70
C THR A 160 1.77 2.88 8.86
N ASP A 161 2.85 2.19 9.23
CA ASP A 161 3.36 0.99 8.56
C ASP A 161 3.76 1.15 7.08
N HIS A 162 3.79 2.36 6.53
CA HIS A 162 4.12 2.57 5.11
C HIS A 162 5.59 2.23 4.78
N THR A 163 6.55 2.61 5.63
CA THR A 163 7.94 2.16 5.49
C THR A 163 8.06 0.64 5.61
N LEU A 164 7.31 0.00 6.52
CA LEU A 164 7.28 -1.45 6.68
C LEU A 164 6.75 -2.14 5.40
N ALA A 165 5.62 -1.67 4.88
CA ALA A 165 5.04 -2.14 3.62
C ALA A 165 6.00 -1.95 2.44
N THR A 166 6.66 -0.79 2.37
CA THR A 166 7.68 -0.51 1.34
C THR A 166 8.81 -1.53 1.38
N LEU A 167 9.39 -1.78 2.56
CA LEU A 167 10.47 -2.75 2.73
C LEU A 167 10.03 -4.19 2.35
N ALA A 168 8.77 -4.55 2.68
CA ALA A 168 8.18 -5.82 2.29
C ALA A 168 8.02 -5.94 0.76
N GLU A 169 7.37 -4.97 0.11
CA GLU A 169 7.07 -5.00 -1.32
C GLU A 169 8.33 -5.01 -2.21
N ILE A 170 9.42 -4.36 -1.78
CA ILE A 170 10.70 -4.39 -2.50
C ILE A 170 11.49 -5.70 -2.27
N GLY A 171 10.99 -6.61 -1.44
CA GLY A 171 11.58 -7.92 -1.17
C GLY A 171 12.67 -7.94 -0.10
N THR A 172 12.68 -7.00 0.85
CA THR A 172 13.63 -7.05 1.98
C THR A 172 13.28 -8.25 2.87
N PRO A 173 14.20 -9.20 3.13
CA PRO A 173 13.87 -10.41 3.89
C PRO A 173 13.67 -10.11 5.39
N LEU A 174 12.94 -10.98 6.10
CA LEU A 174 12.63 -10.78 7.52
C LEU A 174 13.86 -10.81 8.43
N ASP A 175 14.92 -11.52 8.07
CA ASP A 175 16.20 -11.53 8.79
C ASP A 175 17.13 -10.36 8.44
N PHE A 176 16.70 -9.45 7.56
CA PHE A 176 17.46 -8.25 7.25
C PHE A 176 17.68 -7.39 8.50
N GLU A 177 18.94 -7.05 8.76
CA GLU A 177 19.33 -6.27 9.93
C GLU A 177 18.88 -4.81 9.81
N ILE A 178 18.24 -4.32 10.87
CA ILE A 178 17.89 -2.93 11.11
C ILE A 178 18.74 -2.44 12.28
N LYS A 179 19.50 -1.36 12.08
CA LYS A 179 20.44 -0.84 13.07
C LYS A 179 19.90 0.41 13.73
N THR A 180 19.81 0.39 15.04
CA THR A 180 19.53 1.58 15.87
C THR A 180 20.78 1.97 16.66
N LYS A 181 20.77 3.11 17.33
CA LYS A 181 21.88 3.54 18.20
C LYS A 181 22.15 2.57 19.35
N ARG A 182 21.11 1.87 19.84
CA ARG A 182 21.18 1.07 21.07
C ARG A 182 21.27 -0.43 20.80
N THR A 183 20.77 -0.88 19.66
CA THR A 183 20.65 -2.30 19.36
C THR A 183 20.50 -2.56 17.85
N SER A 184 20.77 -3.79 17.44
CA SER A 184 20.36 -4.29 16.13
C SER A 184 19.07 -5.11 16.32
N LEU A 185 18.10 -4.87 15.45
CA LEU A 185 16.88 -5.66 15.31
C LEU A 185 16.78 -6.13 13.86
N THR A 186 15.70 -6.82 13.53
CA THR A 186 15.45 -7.34 12.18
C THR A 186 14.14 -6.83 11.61
N MET A 187 13.98 -6.92 10.29
CA MET A 187 12.69 -6.67 9.64
C MET A 187 11.55 -7.50 10.25
N ARG A 188 11.84 -8.72 10.75
CA ARG A 188 10.92 -9.55 11.54
C ARG A 188 10.44 -8.85 12.80
N ASP A 189 11.34 -8.21 13.55
CA ASP A 189 10.98 -7.54 14.80
C ASP A 189 10.04 -6.37 14.55
N LEU A 190 10.24 -5.64 13.44
CA LEU A 190 9.36 -4.55 13.03
C LEU A 190 7.97 -5.07 12.62
N LEU A 191 7.91 -6.11 11.78
CA LEU A 191 6.63 -6.72 11.37
C LEU A 191 5.88 -7.32 12.57
N VAL A 192 6.57 -8.04 13.45
CA VAL A 192 5.96 -8.63 14.66
C VAL A 192 5.45 -7.54 15.60
N GLY A 193 6.18 -6.41 15.72
CA GLY A 193 5.70 -5.23 16.45
C GLY A 193 4.38 -4.72 15.90
N ALA A 194 4.31 -4.52 14.58
CA ALA A 194 3.09 -4.06 13.89
C ALA A 194 1.92 -5.04 14.04
N LEU A 195 2.15 -6.35 13.86
CA LEU A 195 1.11 -7.39 14.01
C LEU A 195 0.57 -7.48 15.45
N ARG A 196 1.45 -7.30 16.45
CA ARG A 196 1.06 -7.31 17.85
C ARG A 196 0.33 -6.05 18.25
N ASP A 197 0.67 -4.89 17.68
CA ASP A 197 -0.03 -3.63 17.97
C ASP A 197 -1.32 -3.47 17.16
N PHE A 198 -1.48 -4.28 16.11
CA PHE A 198 -2.56 -4.16 15.14
C PHE A 198 -3.94 -4.09 15.79
N ARG A 199 -4.76 -3.16 15.30
CA ARG A 199 -6.17 -3.03 15.66
C ARG A 199 -7.00 -3.02 14.40
N LEU A 200 -8.08 -3.80 14.37
CA LEU A 200 -8.95 -3.88 13.18
C LEU A 200 -9.61 -2.52 12.82
N ASN A 201 -9.64 -1.60 13.78
CA ASN A 201 -10.16 -0.24 13.63
C ASN A 201 -9.07 0.85 13.59
N GLN A 202 -7.79 0.49 13.47
CA GLN A 202 -6.74 1.48 13.24
C GLN A 202 -6.94 2.20 11.89
N GLN A 203 -6.34 3.36 11.72
CA GLN A 203 -6.29 4.00 10.40
C GLN A 203 -5.22 3.30 9.53
N GLU A 204 -5.43 3.29 8.22
CA GLU A 204 -4.42 2.87 7.23
C GLU A 204 -3.94 1.41 7.37
N TYR A 205 -4.82 0.50 7.79
CA TYR A 205 -4.51 -0.93 7.95
C TYR A 205 -4.14 -1.63 6.63
N GLU A 206 -4.38 -1.03 5.47
CA GLU A 206 -3.91 -1.53 4.17
C GLU A 206 -2.39 -1.76 4.12
N TRP A 207 -1.62 -0.95 4.85
CA TRP A 207 -0.15 -1.05 4.90
C TRP A 207 0.32 -2.25 5.72
N THR A 208 -0.24 -2.43 6.93
CA THR A 208 0.03 -3.63 7.73
C THR A 208 -0.44 -4.88 7.00
N THR A 209 -1.60 -4.81 6.34
CA THR A 209 -2.18 -5.94 5.59
C THR A 209 -1.25 -6.40 4.48
N ILE A 210 -0.77 -5.49 3.63
CA ILE A 210 0.12 -5.87 2.52
C ILE A 210 1.47 -6.37 3.03
N ALA A 211 2.03 -5.75 4.07
CA ALA A 211 3.28 -6.20 4.69
C ALA A 211 3.14 -7.64 5.22
N ALA A 212 2.07 -7.92 5.97
CA ALA A 212 1.80 -9.25 6.51
C ALA A 212 1.60 -10.30 5.40
N ALA A 213 0.77 -9.99 4.41
CA ALA A 213 0.45 -10.89 3.31
C ALA A 213 1.68 -11.27 2.48
N THR A 214 2.61 -10.33 2.28
CA THR A 214 3.85 -10.55 1.52
C THR A 214 4.72 -11.64 2.17
N PHE A 215 4.71 -11.74 3.51
CA PHE A 215 5.51 -12.72 4.27
C PHE A 215 4.71 -13.91 4.78
N ALA A 216 3.40 -13.96 4.58
CA ALA A 216 2.58 -15.09 4.98
C ALA A 216 3.03 -16.37 4.26
N ALA A 217 3.04 -17.48 4.99
CA ALA A 217 3.39 -18.79 4.45
C ALA A 217 2.15 -19.62 4.06
N ASP A 218 0.99 -19.27 4.61
CA ASP A 218 -0.30 -19.94 4.49
C ASP A 218 -1.42 -18.98 4.96
N ASP A 219 -2.63 -19.51 5.16
CA ASP A 219 -3.83 -18.82 5.65
C ASP A 219 -3.85 -18.60 7.18
N SER A 220 -2.72 -18.81 7.87
CA SER A 220 -2.68 -18.75 9.33
C SER A 220 -3.11 -17.39 9.89
N ALA A 221 -4.02 -17.46 10.85
CA ALA A 221 -4.48 -16.32 11.62
C ALA A 221 -3.50 -15.90 12.72
N TRP A 222 -3.67 -14.68 13.22
CA TRP A 222 -2.99 -14.19 14.42
C TRP A 222 -3.97 -13.56 15.40
N VAL A 223 -3.53 -13.33 16.64
CA VAL A 223 -4.35 -12.66 17.66
C VAL A 223 -3.86 -11.23 17.83
N SER A 224 -4.76 -10.26 17.63
CA SER A 224 -4.48 -8.84 17.76
C SER A 224 -4.25 -8.44 19.23
N ARG A 225 -3.81 -7.20 19.43
CA ARG A 225 -3.69 -6.61 20.76
C ARG A 225 -4.99 -6.66 21.58
N GLU A 226 -6.12 -6.57 20.89
CA GLU A 226 -7.46 -6.53 21.48
C GLU A 226 -8.02 -7.94 21.74
N GLY A 227 -7.23 -8.99 21.45
CA GLY A 227 -7.63 -10.39 21.60
C GLY A 227 -8.46 -10.92 20.44
N GLU A 228 -8.61 -10.15 19.36
CA GLU A 228 -9.35 -10.57 18.18
C GLU A 228 -8.51 -11.50 17.32
N ARG A 229 -9.08 -12.63 16.88
CA ARG A 229 -8.49 -13.43 15.80
C ARG A 229 -8.59 -12.63 14.50
N ILE A 230 -7.45 -12.42 13.84
CA ILE A 230 -7.31 -11.72 12.56
C ILE A 230 -6.87 -12.71 11.48
N THR A 231 -7.58 -12.66 10.35
CA THR A 231 -7.37 -13.44 9.12
C THR A 231 -7.28 -12.51 7.92
N PHE A 232 -6.71 -12.97 6.81
CA PHE A 232 -6.71 -12.20 5.57
C PHE A 232 -8.12 -11.99 5.01
N ASP A 233 -9.06 -12.92 5.25
CA ASP A 233 -10.49 -12.75 4.95
C ASP A 233 -11.09 -11.54 5.69
N GLN A 234 -10.86 -11.45 7.00
CA GLN A 234 -11.34 -10.31 7.80
C GLN A 234 -10.72 -8.98 7.36
N LEU A 235 -9.44 -8.97 7.01
CA LEU A 235 -8.75 -7.78 6.48
C LEU A 235 -9.35 -7.36 5.14
N ALA A 236 -9.55 -8.30 4.21
CA ALA A 236 -10.18 -8.03 2.91
C ALA A 236 -11.59 -7.45 3.09
N GLN A 237 -12.43 -8.09 3.90
CA GLN A 237 -13.76 -7.58 4.23
C GLN A 237 -13.71 -6.19 4.88
N ARG A 238 -12.69 -5.91 5.71
CA ARG A 238 -12.51 -4.60 6.34
C ARG A 238 -12.11 -3.54 5.31
N LEU A 239 -11.22 -3.86 4.37
CA LEU A 239 -10.79 -2.97 3.28
C LEU A 239 -11.98 -2.56 2.39
N MET A 240 -12.84 -3.52 2.04
CA MET A 240 -14.01 -3.32 1.17
C MET A 240 -15.15 -2.53 1.82
N ARG A 241 -15.28 -2.58 3.16
CA ARG A 241 -16.38 -1.93 3.91
C ARG A 241 -16.27 -0.41 4.04
N GLN A 242 -15.09 0.16 3.84
CA GLN A 242 -14.88 1.61 3.97
C GLN A 242 -15.45 2.35 2.76
N GLN A 243 -15.84 3.62 2.98
CA GLN A 243 -16.29 4.48 1.88
C GLN A 243 -15.18 4.65 0.84
N TRP A 244 -15.52 4.70 -0.45
CA TRP A 244 -14.56 4.68 -1.55
C TRP A 244 -13.40 5.67 -1.42
N VAL A 245 -13.69 6.93 -1.08
CA VAL A 245 -12.69 8.01 -1.00
C VAL A 245 -11.97 8.10 0.36
N GLN A 246 -12.43 7.39 1.39
CA GLN A 246 -11.83 7.48 2.73
C GLN A 246 -10.44 6.83 2.77
N GLY A 247 -9.50 7.45 3.49
CA GLY A 247 -8.13 6.97 3.63
C GLY A 247 -7.18 7.62 2.63
N VAL A 248 -5.95 7.11 2.60
CA VAL A 248 -4.83 7.67 1.83
C VAL A 248 -5.10 7.58 0.33
N CYS A 249 -4.66 8.61 -0.41
CA CYS A 249 -4.75 8.67 -1.87
C CYS A 249 -6.15 8.33 -2.40
N TYR A 250 -7.18 8.89 -1.75
CA TYR A 250 -8.59 8.71 -2.13
C TYR A 250 -9.04 7.25 -2.09
N GLY A 251 -8.48 6.46 -1.17
CA GLY A 251 -8.82 5.05 -0.97
C GLY A 251 -8.15 4.08 -1.96
N ASN A 252 -7.32 4.56 -2.89
CA ASN A 252 -6.72 3.70 -3.90
C ASN A 252 -5.72 2.69 -3.34
N HIS A 253 -5.05 2.97 -2.21
CA HIS A 253 -4.18 1.97 -1.58
C HIS A 253 -4.95 0.74 -1.11
N ARG A 254 -6.22 0.89 -0.72
CA ARG A 254 -7.06 -0.26 -0.39
C ARG A 254 -7.36 -1.11 -1.62
N LEU A 255 -7.63 -0.48 -2.77
CA LEU A 255 -7.82 -1.19 -4.05
C LEU A 255 -6.53 -1.91 -4.47
N PHE A 256 -5.38 -1.26 -4.33
CA PHE A 256 -4.07 -1.87 -4.57
C PHE A 256 -3.84 -3.08 -3.67
N THR A 257 -4.05 -2.95 -2.36
CA THR A 257 -3.88 -4.05 -1.41
C THR A 257 -4.83 -5.20 -1.72
N LEU A 258 -6.09 -4.93 -2.07
CA LEU A 258 -7.04 -5.97 -2.50
C LEU A 258 -6.58 -6.71 -3.76
N ALA A 259 -6.10 -5.98 -4.78
CA ALA A 259 -5.54 -6.58 -5.98
C ALA A 259 -4.29 -7.42 -5.67
N ALA A 260 -3.41 -6.94 -4.80
CA ALA A 260 -2.23 -7.67 -4.37
C ALA A 260 -2.56 -8.91 -3.54
N LEU A 261 -3.57 -8.85 -2.66
CA LEU A 261 -4.04 -10.02 -1.90
C LEU A 261 -4.51 -11.14 -2.83
N LEU A 262 -5.25 -10.84 -3.90
CA LEU A 262 -5.63 -11.85 -4.91
C LEU A 262 -4.42 -12.55 -5.54
N ARG A 263 -3.33 -11.80 -5.75
CA ARG A 263 -2.08 -12.29 -6.34
C ARG A 263 -1.22 -13.09 -5.38
N LEU A 264 -1.22 -12.72 -4.11
CA LEU A 264 -0.52 -13.45 -3.07
C LEU A 264 -1.28 -14.71 -2.69
N ASP A 265 -2.62 -14.67 -2.68
CA ASP A 265 -3.48 -15.84 -2.50
C ASP A 265 -3.22 -16.92 -3.56
N GLU A 266 -3.02 -16.54 -4.83
CA GLU A 266 -2.62 -17.48 -5.89
C GLU A 266 -1.26 -18.17 -5.62
N GLN A 267 -0.38 -17.55 -4.85
CA GLN A 267 0.97 -18.04 -4.57
C GLN A 267 1.03 -18.93 -3.32
N VAL A 268 0.30 -18.57 -2.26
CA VAL A 268 0.42 -19.22 -0.95
C VAL A 268 -0.89 -19.71 -0.34
N GLY A 269 -2.05 -19.39 -0.93
CA GLY A 269 -3.36 -19.67 -0.35
C GLY A 269 -3.58 -18.86 0.93
N LEU A 270 -3.96 -17.59 0.79
CA LEU A 270 -4.10 -16.66 1.92
C LEU A 270 -5.47 -16.73 2.57
N PHE A 271 -6.51 -17.11 1.82
CA PHE A 271 -7.89 -17.04 2.28
C PHE A 271 -8.38 -18.37 2.84
N GLU A 272 -9.00 -18.33 4.02
CA GLU A 272 -9.67 -19.46 4.63
C GLU A 272 -11.02 -19.73 3.92
N ASP A 273 -11.71 -18.66 3.49
CA ASP A 273 -12.99 -18.75 2.79
C ASP A 273 -12.83 -18.52 1.28
N SER A 274 -13.24 -19.53 0.50
CA SER A 274 -13.29 -19.45 -0.96
C SER A 274 -14.13 -18.27 -1.49
N ALA A 275 -15.13 -17.80 -0.75
CA ALA A 275 -15.96 -16.67 -1.15
C ALA A 275 -15.22 -15.33 -1.10
N THR A 276 -14.20 -15.19 -0.25
CA THR A 276 -13.42 -13.94 -0.11
C THR A 276 -12.88 -13.48 -1.46
N ARG A 277 -12.39 -14.41 -2.28
CA ARG A 277 -11.87 -14.11 -3.61
C ARG A 277 -12.93 -13.47 -4.51
N ASP A 278 -14.13 -14.05 -4.54
CA ASP A 278 -15.24 -13.56 -5.36
C ASP A 278 -15.73 -12.19 -4.89
N GLU A 279 -15.76 -11.95 -3.57
CA GLU A 279 -16.12 -10.66 -2.99
C GLU A 279 -15.11 -9.56 -3.37
N ILE A 280 -13.81 -9.85 -3.29
CA ILE A 280 -12.76 -8.91 -3.69
C ILE A 280 -12.88 -8.61 -5.19
N LEU A 281 -13.06 -9.64 -6.03
CA LEU A 281 -13.23 -9.47 -7.48
C LEU A 281 -14.46 -8.59 -7.79
N ALA A 282 -15.59 -8.82 -7.12
CA ALA A 282 -16.79 -8.01 -7.28
C ALA A 282 -16.55 -6.55 -6.87
N HIS A 283 -15.87 -6.31 -5.75
CA HIS A 283 -15.56 -4.97 -5.27
C HIS A 283 -14.62 -4.20 -6.21
N LEU A 284 -13.54 -4.85 -6.67
CA LEU A 284 -12.61 -4.25 -7.62
C LEU A 284 -13.27 -3.99 -8.99
N THR A 285 -14.16 -4.89 -9.43
CA THR A 285 -14.94 -4.70 -10.67
C THR A 285 -15.86 -3.49 -10.56
N GLU A 286 -16.52 -3.30 -9.42
CA GLU A 286 -17.33 -2.11 -9.17
C GLU A 286 -16.48 -0.83 -9.11
N ALA A 287 -15.28 -0.87 -8.51
CA ALA A 287 -14.34 0.24 -8.52
C ALA A 287 -13.90 0.58 -9.96
N THR A 288 -13.59 -0.43 -10.78
CA THR A 288 -13.29 -0.26 -12.20
C THR A 288 -14.45 0.40 -12.94
N ARG A 289 -15.69 -0.06 -12.73
CA ARG A 289 -16.88 0.52 -13.37
C ARG A 289 -17.03 2.00 -13.02
N ARG A 290 -16.83 2.37 -11.75
CA ARG A 290 -16.87 3.77 -11.29
C ARG A 290 -15.80 4.63 -11.95
N LEU A 291 -14.56 4.14 -12.01
CA LEU A 291 -13.47 4.82 -12.71
C LEU A 291 -13.81 5.01 -14.19
N VAL A 292 -14.31 3.99 -14.88
CA VAL A 292 -14.71 4.11 -16.28
C VAL A 292 -15.77 5.21 -16.46
N ASP A 293 -16.80 5.21 -15.60
CA ASP A 293 -17.89 6.19 -15.66
C ASP A 293 -17.43 7.63 -15.34
N SER A 294 -16.39 7.80 -14.53
CA SER A 294 -15.94 9.11 -14.05
C SER A 294 -14.68 9.63 -14.73
N GLN A 295 -14.15 8.94 -15.75
CA GLN A 295 -12.95 9.40 -16.44
C GLN A 295 -13.24 10.70 -17.19
N SER A 296 -12.40 11.72 -17.00
CA SER A 296 -12.53 12.98 -17.74
C SER A 296 -12.28 12.79 -19.25
N ASP A 297 -12.73 13.75 -20.06
CA ASP A 297 -12.47 13.77 -21.51
C ASP A 297 -10.96 13.75 -21.84
N ALA A 298 -10.13 14.31 -20.98
CA ALA A 298 -8.68 14.29 -21.15
C ALA A 298 -8.02 12.95 -20.73
N GLY A 299 -8.74 12.06 -20.04
CA GLY A 299 -8.25 10.74 -19.64
C GLY A 299 -7.82 10.61 -18.17
N TYR A 300 -7.89 11.68 -17.37
CA TYR A 300 -7.53 11.66 -15.95
C TYR A 300 -8.73 11.44 -15.02
N TRP A 301 -8.43 11.10 -13.77
CA TRP A 301 -9.33 11.11 -12.63
C TRP A 301 -8.89 12.13 -11.59
N ASP A 302 -9.80 12.55 -10.71
CA ASP A 302 -9.53 13.43 -9.55
C ASP A 302 -10.11 12.74 -8.28
N GLN A 303 -10.20 13.46 -7.15
CA GLN A 303 -10.72 12.92 -5.88
C GLN A 303 -12.11 12.27 -6.00
N ASN A 304 -12.95 12.74 -6.93
CA ASN A 304 -14.30 12.25 -7.18
C ASN A 304 -14.37 11.00 -8.08
N TRP A 305 -13.25 10.27 -8.26
CA TRP A 305 -13.17 9.09 -9.14
C TRP A 305 -14.25 8.01 -8.92
N TYR A 306 -14.87 7.98 -7.74
CA TYR A 306 -15.87 6.96 -7.38
C TYR A 306 -17.31 7.36 -7.77
N ASP A 307 -17.55 8.63 -8.11
CA ASP A 307 -18.89 9.18 -8.40
C ASP A 307 -18.78 10.44 -9.27
N ALA A 308 -19.01 10.27 -10.58
CA ALA A 308 -18.96 11.34 -11.57
C ALA A 308 -19.95 12.49 -11.31
N ALA A 309 -21.00 12.27 -10.50
CA ALA A 309 -21.98 13.29 -10.17
C ALA A 309 -21.51 14.24 -9.05
N ARG A 310 -20.37 13.95 -8.40
CA ARG A 310 -19.79 14.78 -7.35
C ARG A 310 -18.67 15.65 -7.92
N ASP A 311 -18.57 16.87 -7.42
CA ASP A 311 -17.40 17.70 -7.67
C ASP A 311 -16.22 17.24 -6.77
N PRO A 312 -14.97 17.32 -7.26
CA PRO A 312 -13.81 17.12 -6.41
C PRO A 312 -13.76 18.24 -5.35
N VAL A 313 -13.45 17.87 -4.11
CA VAL A 313 -13.36 18.83 -3.00
C VAL A 313 -11.94 19.39 -2.95
N ASP A 314 -11.83 20.72 -2.90
CA ASP A 314 -10.55 21.35 -2.65
C ASP A 314 -10.26 21.40 -1.15
N GLU A 315 -9.51 20.41 -0.67
CA GLU A 315 -9.08 20.34 0.72
C GLU A 315 -7.84 21.21 1.01
N GLY A 316 -7.31 21.92 0.01
CA GLY A 316 -6.13 22.79 0.15
C GLY A 316 -4.80 22.06 0.39
N LEU A 317 -4.81 20.72 0.35
CA LEU A 317 -3.64 19.86 0.60
C LEU A 317 -2.79 19.63 -0.65
N ALA A 318 -3.37 19.77 -1.84
CA ALA A 318 -2.69 19.62 -3.12
C ALA A 318 -3.43 20.42 -4.20
N ASP A 319 -2.68 21.00 -5.14
CA ASP A 319 -3.27 21.66 -6.30
C ASP A 319 -4.01 20.65 -7.20
N PRO A 320 -4.93 21.10 -8.07
CA PRO A 320 -5.74 20.19 -8.89
C PRO A 320 -4.92 19.24 -9.77
N LEU A 321 -3.79 19.66 -10.32
CA LEU A 321 -2.97 18.78 -11.16
C LEU A 321 -2.38 17.64 -10.33
N SER A 322 -1.84 17.96 -9.16
CA SER A 322 -1.27 16.99 -8.23
C SER A 322 -2.29 15.94 -7.77
N ARG A 323 -3.52 16.35 -7.44
CA ARG A 323 -4.61 15.41 -7.12
C ARG A 323 -4.92 14.47 -8.28
N ARG A 324 -4.91 14.99 -9.51
CA ARG A 324 -5.24 14.22 -10.71
C ARG A 324 -4.15 13.22 -11.08
N LEU A 325 -2.88 13.61 -10.97
CA LEU A 325 -1.74 12.71 -11.12
C LEU A 325 -1.81 11.57 -10.12
N LEU A 326 -2.12 11.90 -8.87
CA LEU A 326 -2.25 10.92 -7.79
C LEU A 326 -3.34 9.89 -8.09
N ALA A 327 -4.58 10.34 -8.35
CA ALA A 327 -5.70 9.45 -8.64
C ALA A 327 -5.45 8.60 -9.89
N THR A 328 -4.92 9.22 -10.96
CA THR A 328 -4.71 8.54 -12.24
C THR A 328 -3.55 7.55 -12.20
N GLY A 329 -2.44 7.92 -11.57
CA GLY A 329 -1.29 7.04 -11.36
C GLY A 329 -1.69 5.80 -10.55
N HIS A 330 -2.41 5.98 -9.44
CA HIS A 330 -2.88 4.87 -8.64
C HIS A 330 -3.84 3.93 -9.38
N ALA A 331 -4.82 4.47 -10.11
CA ALA A 331 -5.76 3.66 -10.87
C ALA A 331 -5.03 2.71 -11.83
N LEU A 332 -4.07 3.24 -12.59
CA LEU A 332 -3.24 2.43 -13.47
C LEU A 332 -2.33 1.46 -12.72
N GLU A 333 -1.80 1.84 -11.55
CA GLU A 333 -0.92 1.01 -10.74
C GLU A 333 -1.63 -0.27 -10.26
N TRP A 334 -2.81 -0.16 -9.65
CA TRP A 334 -3.51 -1.35 -9.14
C TRP A 334 -4.14 -2.18 -10.27
N TRP A 335 -4.57 -1.56 -11.37
CA TRP A 335 -5.00 -2.33 -12.55
C TRP A 335 -3.86 -3.14 -13.19
N ALA A 336 -2.61 -2.68 -13.15
CA ALA A 336 -1.49 -3.39 -13.75
C ALA A 336 -1.18 -4.74 -13.08
N ILE A 337 -1.62 -4.94 -11.84
CA ILE A 337 -1.48 -6.18 -11.08
C ILE A 337 -2.81 -6.94 -10.91
N SER A 338 -3.94 -6.33 -11.28
CA SER A 338 -5.26 -6.92 -11.12
C SER A 338 -5.53 -8.03 -12.14
N PRO A 339 -6.36 -9.04 -11.80
CA PRO A 339 -6.79 -10.06 -12.75
C PRO A 339 -7.52 -9.49 -13.97
N GLU A 340 -7.55 -10.26 -15.07
CA GLU A 340 -8.15 -9.83 -16.34
C GLU A 340 -9.63 -9.43 -16.21
N GLN A 341 -10.38 -10.11 -15.35
CA GLN A 341 -11.81 -9.87 -15.11
C GLN A 341 -12.12 -8.46 -14.57
N VAL A 342 -11.14 -7.83 -13.92
CA VAL A 342 -11.24 -6.51 -13.30
C VAL A 342 -10.88 -5.39 -14.28
N GLN A 343 -10.33 -5.73 -15.45
CA GLN A 343 -9.75 -4.76 -16.36
C GLN A 343 -10.77 -3.80 -16.98
N PRO A 344 -10.46 -2.50 -17.06
CA PRO A 344 -11.28 -1.56 -17.82
C PRO A 344 -11.12 -1.75 -19.34
N PRO A 345 -11.99 -1.14 -20.15
CA PRO A 345 -11.79 -1.04 -21.59
C PRO A 345 -10.40 -0.52 -21.95
N ARG A 346 -9.85 -1.02 -23.06
CA ARG A 346 -8.48 -0.67 -23.52
C ARG A 346 -8.28 0.83 -23.68
N GLU A 347 -9.25 1.52 -24.26
CA GLU A 347 -9.19 2.97 -24.50
C GLU A 347 -9.07 3.78 -23.20
N THR A 348 -9.78 3.38 -22.15
CA THR A 348 -9.73 4.02 -20.83
C THR A 348 -8.30 4.06 -20.30
N LYS A 349 -7.56 2.96 -20.41
CA LYS A 349 -6.18 2.86 -19.94
C LYS A 349 -5.22 3.69 -20.80
N ILE A 350 -5.39 3.64 -22.13
CA ILE A 350 -4.54 4.38 -23.07
C ILE A 350 -4.67 5.88 -22.82
N ARG A 351 -5.89 6.41 -22.69
CA ARG A 351 -6.13 7.84 -22.43
C ARG A 351 -5.48 8.30 -21.12
N ALA A 352 -5.59 7.49 -20.07
CA ALA A 352 -4.93 7.77 -18.79
C ALA A 352 -3.40 7.76 -18.90
N GLY A 353 -2.82 6.74 -19.53
CA GLY A 353 -1.37 6.62 -19.70
C GLY A 353 -0.77 7.76 -20.52
N GLN A 354 -1.43 8.12 -21.63
CA GLN A 354 -1.01 9.23 -22.48
C GLN A 354 -1.14 10.59 -21.79
N TRP A 355 -2.21 10.80 -21.00
CA TRP A 355 -2.36 12.00 -20.20
C TRP A 355 -1.22 12.14 -19.19
N LEU A 356 -0.93 11.08 -18.41
CA LEU A 356 0.16 11.07 -17.43
C LEU A 356 1.51 11.38 -18.06
N ALA A 357 1.86 10.70 -19.15
CA ALA A 357 3.13 10.90 -19.84
C ALA A 357 3.31 12.36 -20.31
N THR A 358 2.25 12.90 -20.91
CA THR A 358 2.20 14.27 -21.43
C THR A 358 2.38 15.30 -20.30
N GLU A 359 1.73 15.10 -19.16
CA GLU A 359 1.83 16.04 -18.04
C GLU A 359 3.22 15.99 -17.40
N VAL A 360 3.80 14.80 -17.20
CA VAL A 360 5.17 14.66 -16.66
C VAL A 360 6.20 15.32 -17.58
N GLU A 361 6.06 15.17 -18.89
CA GLU A 361 6.98 15.76 -19.87
C GLU A 361 7.04 17.30 -19.77
N LYS A 362 5.90 17.94 -19.53
CA LYS A 362 5.75 19.40 -19.45
C LYS A 362 6.18 20.01 -18.11
N MET A 363 6.29 19.20 -17.05
CA MET A 363 6.60 19.71 -15.72
C MET A 363 8.03 20.24 -15.64
N SER A 364 8.25 21.25 -14.79
CA SER A 364 9.61 21.65 -14.40
C SER A 364 10.16 20.69 -13.34
N ASP A 365 11.48 20.69 -13.17
CA ASP A 365 12.15 19.90 -12.14
C ASP A 365 11.69 20.27 -10.72
N ASP A 366 11.38 21.54 -10.47
CA ASP A 366 10.86 22.00 -9.17
C ASP A 366 9.48 21.39 -8.87
N VAL A 367 8.57 21.40 -9.86
CA VAL A 367 7.24 20.79 -9.71
C VAL A 367 7.36 19.28 -9.48
N ILE A 368 8.30 18.61 -10.16
CA ILE A 368 8.56 17.18 -9.95
C ILE A 368 9.05 16.92 -8.53
N ARG A 369 10.02 17.72 -8.05
CA ARG A 369 10.56 17.58 -6.69
C ARG A 369 9.46 17.76 -5.65
N ASP A 370 8.61 18.76 -5.82
CA ASP A 370 7.59 19.11 -4.82
C ASP A 370 6.44 18.09 -4.79
N ASN A 371 6.19 17.40 -5.90
CA ASN A 371 5.12 16.40 -6.06
C ASN A 371 5.62 14.96 -6.19
N TYR A 372 6.86 14.69 -5.78
CA TYR A 372 7.52 13.41 -6.06
C TYR A 372 6.72 12.19 -5.57
N THR A 373 6.16 12.27 -4.36
CA THR A 373 5.29 11.25 -3.77
C THR A 373 4.17 10.82 -4.71
N PHE A 374 3.51 11.76 -5.39
CA PHE A 374 2.42 11.45 -6.31
C PHE A 374 2.96 10.92 -7.64
N LEU A 375 4.03 11.53 -8.13
CA LEU A 375 4.66 11.17 -9.40
C LEU A 375 5.35 9.81 -9.37
N SER A 376 5.82 9.32 -8.23
CA SER A 376 6.36 7.97 -8.14
C SER A 376 5.33 6.90 -8.47
N HIS A 377 4.04 7.12 -8.15
CA HIS A 377 2.97 6.22 -8.60
C HIS A 377 2.77 6.28 -10.11
N VAL A 378 2.90 7.46 -10.71
CA VAL A 378 2.85 7.63 -12.17
C VAL A 378 3.97 6.85 -12.86
N GLY A 379 5.22 7.06 -12.45
CA GLY A 379 6.37 6.35 -13.01
C GLY A 379 6.26 4.83 -12.83
N ARG A 380 5.83 4.39 -11.65
CA ARG A 380 5.59 2.97 -11.38
C ARG A 380 4.49 2.39 -12.24
N ALA A 381 3.31 3.01 -12.30
CA ALA A 381 2.20 2.53 -13.09
C ALA A 381 2.56 2.37 -14.57
N LEU A 382 3.19 3.38 -15.17
CA LEU A 382 3.58 3.34 -16.58
C LEU A 382 4.64 2.27 -16.86
N ALA A 383 5.58 2.05 -15.95
CA ALA A 383 6.56 0.96 -16.07
C ALA A 383 5.88 -0.43 -15.98
N LEU A 384 4.96 -0.61 -15.03
CA LEU A 384 4.22 -1.85 -14.85
C LEU A 384 3.39 -2.21 -16.10
N TRP A 385 2.80 -1.22 -16.76
CA TRP A 385 2.09 -1.41 -18.03
C TRP A 385 3.00 -1.74 -19.22
N ARG A 386 4.32 -1.67 -19.04
CA ARG A 386 5.33 -2.18 -19.97
C ARG A 386 5.94 -3.52 -19.52
N GLY A 387 5.26 -4.23 -18.62
CA GLY A 387 5.59 -5.58 -18.21
C GLY A 387 6.77 -5.74 -17.25
N ALA A 388 7.29 -4.65 -16.66
CA ALA A 388 8.42 -4.76 -15.72
C ALA A 388 8.41 -3.66 -14.65
N LEU A 389 9.18 -3.86 -13.59
CA LEU A 389 9.37 -2.84 -12.54
C LEU A 389 10.20 -1.64 -13.07
N PRO A 390 10.06 -0.43 -12.50
CA PRO A 390 10.77 0.76 -12.94
C PRO A 390 12.28 0.60 -13.12
N ALA A 391 13.00 -0.03 -12.18
CA ALA A 391 14.44 -0.25 -12.31
C ALA A 391 14.80 -1.22 -13.45
N GLN A 392 13.94 -2.18 -13.76
CA GLN A 392 14.14 -3.08 -14.90
C GLN A 392 13.93 -2.33 -16.22
N GLN A 393 12.90 -1.46 -16.28
CA GLN A 393 12.68 -0.59 -17.43
C GLN A 393 13.81 0.41 -17.62
N TRP A 394 14.35 0.98 -16.53
CA TRP A 394 15.50 1.88 -16.56
C TRP A 394 16.69 1.27 -17.30
N GLN A 395 17.01 0.01 -16.97
CA GLN A 395 18.10 -0.73 -17.60
C GLN A 395 17.75 -1.07 -19.06
N ARG A 396 16.55 -1.61 -19.32
CA ARG A 396 16.10 -1.99 -20.66
C ARG A 396 16.12 -0.82 -21.65
N LEU A 397 15.74 0.36 -21.18
CA LEU A 397 15.60 1.57 -21.99
C LEU A 397 16.87 2.42 -22.05
N GLU A 398 17.96 1.98 -21.42
CA GLU A 398 19.25 2.66 -21.39
C GLU A 398 19.14 4.11 -20.87
N CYS A 399 18.31 4.31 -19.85
CA CYS A 399 17.97 5.64 -19.33
C CYS A 399 19.19 6.46 -18.88
N ASP A 400 20.25 5.81 -18.37
CA ASP A 400 21.49 6.50 -18.00
C ASP A 400 22.17 7.17 -19.20
N GLN A 401 22.20 6.51 -20.37
CA GLN A 401 22.78 7.08 -21.59
C GLN A 401 21.94 8.26 -22.10
N ALA A 402 20.62 8.10 -22.05
CA ALA A 402 19.69 9.16 -22.44
C ALA A 402 19.81 10.39 -21.56
N TRP A 403 19.92 10.20 -20.23
CA TRP A 403 20.17 11.29 -19.29
C TRP A 403 21.50 12.00 -19.58
N GLN A 404 22.59 11.25 -19.78
CA GLN A 404 23.91 11.83 -20.08
C GLN A 404 23.91 12.65 -21.37
N SER A 405 23.14 12.23 -22.39
CA SER A 405 23.00 12.97 -23.66
C SER A 405 22.25 14.31 -23.53
N GLN A 406 21.45 14.47 -22.46
CA GLN A 406 20.70 15.68 -22.16
C GLN A 406 21.43 16.60 -21.17
N ALA A 407 22.43 16.09 -20.45
CA ALA A 407 23.25 16.89 -19.55
C ALA A 407 24.01 17.94 -20.38
N PRO A 408 23.93 19.24 -20.04
CA PRO A 408 24.72 20.24 -20.75
C PRO A 408 26.19 19.82 -20.67
N THR A 409 26.85 19.71 -21.82
CA THR A 409 28.30 19.50 -21.88
C THR A 409 28.93 20.62 -21.07
N SER A 410 29.46 20.28 -19.89
CA SER A 410 30.26 21.22 -19.09
C SER A 410 31.54 21.50 -19.88
N GLY A 411 31.49 22.49 -20.75
CA GLY A 411 32.57 22.89 -21.64
C GLY A 411 32.43 24.36 -22.02
N ASP A 412 33.43 25.13 -21.59
CA ASP A 412 33.82 26.49 -21.98
C ASP A 412 33.14 27.73 -21.34
N SER A 413 33.81 28.26 -20.31
CA SER A 413 34.20 29.69 -20.10
C SER A 413 34.58 29.87 -18.61
N ASP A 414 35.77 30.30 -18.16
CA ASP A 414 36.63 31.36 -18.67
C ASP A 414 38.12 31.07 -18.41
N ALA A 415 38.91 31.16 -19.47
CA ALA A 415 40.33 31.48 -19.35
C ALA A 415 40.46 32.94 -18.90
N ALA A 416 41.04 33.15 -17.71
CA ALA A 416 41.41 34.48 -17.26
C ALA A 416 42.42 35.12 -18.23
N PRO A 417 42.25 36.40 -18.63
CA PRO A 417 43.23 37.08 -19.45
C PRO A 417 44.47 37.39 -18.60
N SER A 418 45.65 37.02 -19.08
CA SER A 418 46.91 37.47 -18.51
C SER A 418 47.07 38.97 -18.78
N SER A 419 47.13 39.78 -17.72
CA SER A 419 47.57 41.16 -17.79
C SER A 419 49.09 41.24 -17.62
N LYS A 420 49.71 42.00 -18.53
CA LYS A 420 51.09 42.48 -18.48
C LYS A 420 51.37 43.34 -17.26
#